data_AF-A0A0D2YIY9-F1
#
_entry.id   AF-A0A0D2YIY9-F1
#
_cell.length_a   1.000
_cell.length_b   1.000
_cell.length_c   1.000
_cell.angle_alpha   90.00
_cell.angle_beta   90.00
_cell.angle_gamma   90.00
#
_symmetry.space_group_name_H-M   'P 1'
#
loop_
_entity.id
_entity.type
_entity.pdbx_description
1 polymer ?
#
loop_
_entity_poly.entity_id
_entity_poly.type
_entity_poly.pdbx_seq_one_letter_code
_entity_poly.pdbx_strand_id
1 'polypeptide(L)'
;EQSAKAIQLTEKALAFQEKHLSKDGSSVLAVSCVLAKSHRFNGAPKKEIDRLEKLKKVDNKRSAMERLTLLGELGKCYSSAKEYEKAIENLEMGVDAAGSKIAKDDPILIFVKNHLAYAYGQRGQHNEAISILE
;
A
#
# COMPACT_ATOMS: atom_id res chain seq x y z
N GLU A 1 6.88 9.78 21.33
CA GLU A 1 5.56 9.83 22.01
C GLU A 1 4.38 10.15 21.09
N GLN A 2 4.41 11.21 20.27
CA GLN A 2 3.27 11.59 19.43
C GLN A 2 2.89 10.53 18.37
N SER A 3 3.87 9.83 17.78
CA SER A 3 3.62 8.76 16.80
C SER A 3 2.89 7.54 17.39
N ALA A 4 3.19 7.16 18.63
CA ALA A 4 2.50 6.07 19.32
C ALA A 4 1.05 6.42 19.66
N LYS A 5 0.81 7.69 20.06
CA LYS A 5 -0.54 8.20 20.32
C LYS A 5 -1.37 8.30 19.03
N ALA A 6 -0.75 8.70 17.91
CA ALA A 6 -1.39 8.70 16.60
C ALA A 6 -1.83 7.28 16.19
N ILE A 7 -0.92 6.29 16.30
CA ILE A 7 -1.25 4.88 16.03
C ILE A 7 -2.43 4.41 16.89
N GLN A 8 -2.39 4.63 18.20
CA GLN A 8 -3.49 4.20 19.09
C GLN A 8 -4.83 4.86 18.76
N LEU A 9 -4.83 6.16 18.44
CA LEU A 9 -6.05 6.87 18.06
C LEU A 9 -6.61 6.35 16.74
N THR A 10 -5.74 6.09 15.76
CA THR A 10 -6.16 5.56 14.46
C THR A 10 -6.60 4.09 14.54
N GLU A 11 -5.96 3.26 15.38
CA GLU A 11 -6.42 1.89 15.68
C GLU A 11 -7.81 1.88 16.33
N LYS A 12 -8.08 2.81 17.27
CA LYS A 12 -9.41 2.97 17.87
C LYS A 12 -10.45 3.43 16.86
N ALA A 13 -10.11 4.40 16.02
CA ALA A 13 -10.99 4.87 14.95
C ALA A 13 -11.32 3.74 13.97
N LEU A 14 -10.34 2.90 13.64
CA LEU A 14 -10.56 1.72 12.81
C LEU A 14 -11.48 0.71 13.47
N ALA A 15 -11.23 0.33 14.72
CA ALA A 15 -12.07 -0.64 15.43
C ALA A 15 -13.53 -0.15 15.58
N PHE A 16 -13.71 1.17 15.75
CA PHE A 16 -15.03 1.80 15.72
C PHE A 16 -15.66 1.69 14.32
N GLN A 17 -14.91 2.01 13.28
CA GLN A 17 -15.37 1.94 11.89
C GLN A 17 -15.71 0.50 11.45
N GLU A 18 -14.88 -0.50 11.77
CA GLU A 18 -15.15 -1.91 11.49
C GLU A 18 -16.42 -2.42 12.18
N LYS A 19 -16.79 -1.82 13.32
CA LYS A 19 -17.98 -2.17 14.10
C LYS A 19 -19.24 -1.40 13.70
N HIS A 20 -19.11 -0.18 13.18
CA HIS A 20 -20.22 0.77 13.03
C HIS A 20 -20.47 1.28 11.61
N LEU A 21 -19.50 1.17 10.69
CA LEU A 21 -19.68 1.52 9.29
C LEU A 21 -19.90 0.24 8.47
N SER A 22 -20.69 0.35 7.40
CA SER A 22 -20.71 -0.66 6.33
C SER A 22 -19.26 -0.97 5.94
N LYS A 23 -18.95 -2.24 5.67
CA LYS A 23 -17.64 -2.71 5.16
C LYS A 23 -17.34 -2.18 3.75
N ASP A 24 -17.56 -0.90 3.54
CA ASP A 24 -17.26 -0.21 2.30
C ASP A 24 -15.73 -0.11 2.21
N GLY A 25 -15.16 -0.84 1.25
CA GLY A 25 -13.72 -1.08 1.11
C GLY A 25 -12.90 0.20 1.04
N SER A 26 -13.49 1.27 0.48
CA SER A 26 -12.89 2.60 0.34
C SER A 26 -12.58 3.24 1.69
N SER A 27 -13.52 3.15 2.63
CA SER A 27 -13.38 3.76 3.97
C SER A 27 -12.29 3.06 4.80
N VAL A 28 -12.20 1.73 4.69
CA VAL A 28 -11.19 0.90 5.39
C VAL A 28 -9.80 1.16 4.80
N LEU A 29 -9.71 1.36 3.48
CA LEU A 29 -8.45 1.62 2.79
C LEU A 29 -7.85 2.98 3.16
N ALA A 30 -8.67 4.03 3.27
CA ALA A 30 -8.21 5.36 3.69
C ALA A 30 -7.56 5.34 5.09
N VAL A 31 -8.20 4.67 6.05
CA VAL A 31 -7.64 4.50 7.41
C VAL A 31 -6.36 3.66 7.37
N SER A 32 -6.30 2.67 6.47
CA SER A 32 -5.10 1.84 6.31
C SER A 32 -3.91 2.63 5.77
N CYS A 33 -4.10 3.55 4.84
CA CYS A 33 -3.03 4.42 4.35
C CYS A 33 -2.43 5.30 5.47
N VAL A 34 -3.29 5.82 6.36
CA VAL A 34 -2.87 6.65 7.50
C VAL A 34 -2.09 5.84 8.54
N LEU A 35 -2.54 4.61 8.82
CA LEU A 35 -1.85 3.68 9.72
C LEU A 35 -0.51 3.22 9.14
N ALA A 36 -0.46 2.90 7.84
CA ALA A 36 0.77 2.50 7.16
C ALA A 36 1.85 3.57 7.24
N LYS A 37 1.47 4.84 7.01
CA LYS A 37 2.38 5.97 7.21
C LYS A 37 2.90 6.01 8.65
N SER A 38 2.03 5.86 9.64
CA SER A 38 2.37 5.96 11.07
C SER A 38 3.24 4.80 11.56
N HIS A 39 2.94 3.55 11.17
CA HIS A 39 3.70 2.36 11.56
C HIS A 39 5.10 2.33 10.93
N ARG A 40 5.26 2.82 9.70
CA ARG A 40 6.57 2.93 9.04
C ARG A 40 7.51 3.86 9.79
N PHE A 41 7.02 5.02 10.25
CA PHE A 41 7.84 5.98 11.01
C PHE A 41 8.15 5.51 12.44
N ASN A 42 7.41 4.56 12.99
CA ASN A 42 7.62 4.03 14.33
C ASN A 42 8.36 2.66 14.34
N GLY A 43 8.92 2.23 13.20
CA GLY A 43 9.69 0.98 13.12
C GLY A 43 8.87 -0.30 13.24
N ALA A 44 7.55 -0.25 13.02
CA ALA A 44 6.66 -1.41 13.13
C ALA A 44 5.99 -1.82 11.78
N PRO A 45 6.74 -1.95 10.66
CA PRO A 45 6.15 -2.24 9.35
C PRO A 45 5.44 -3.60 9.29
N LYS A 46 5.89 -4.60 10.08
CA LYS A 46 5.32 -5.97 10.05
C LYS A 46 3.85 -6.04 10.44
N LYS A 47 3.43 -5.30 11.47
CA LYS A 47 2.02 -5.29 11.91
C LYS A 47 1.10 -4.73 10.82
N GLU A 48 1.56 -3.70 10.10
CA GLU A 48 0.79 -3.13 9.01
C GLU A 48 0.76 -4.07 7.80
N ILE A 49 1.89 -4.72 7.47
CA ILE A 49 1.93 -5.74 6.42
C ILE A 49 0.86 -6.82 6.67
N ASP A 50 0.81 -7.40 7.88
CA ASP A 50 -0.16 -8.42 8.23
C ASP A 50 -1.61 -7.94 8.06
N ARG A 51 -1.87 -6.68 8.39
CA ARG A 51 -3.19 -6.06 8.28
C ARG A 51 -3.58 -5.82 6.83
N LEU A 52 -2.70 -5.23 6.03
CA LEU A 52 -2.96 -4.98 4.61
C LEU A 52 -3.09 -6.29 3.81
N GLU A 53 -2.35 -7.35 4.17
CA GLU A 53 -2.49 -8.69 3.59
C GLU A 53 -3.86 -9.33 3.92
N LYS A 54 -4.36 -9.16 5.15
CA LYS A 54 -5.73 -9.57 5.49
C LYS A 54 -6.75 -8.79 4.66
N LEU A 55 -6.56 -7.47 4.53
CA LEU A 55 -7.42 -6.60 3.75
C LEU A 55 -7.45 -7.03 2.27
N LYS A 56 -6.29 -7.40 1.70
CA LYS A 56 -6.15 -7.96 0.35
C LYS A 56 -6.96 -9.24 0.15
N LYS A 57 -7.03 -10.12 1.15
CA LYS A 57 -7.77 -11.40 1.08
C LYS A 57 -9.29 -11.29 1.26
N VAL A 58 -9.76 -10.29 2.01
CA VAL A 58 -11.18 -10.19 2.41
C VAL A 58 -12.08 -9.63 1.30
N ASP A 59 -11.52 -8.92 0.33
CA ASP A 59 -12.33 -8.12 -0.60
C ASP A 59 -11.95 -8.32 -2.07
N ASN A 60 -12.79 -9.11 -2.75
CA ASN A 60 -12.67 -9.41 -4.18
C ASN A 60 -13.40 -8.39 -5.07
N LYS A 61 -14.10 -7.39 -4.50
CA LYS A 61 -14.95 -6.44 -5.26
C LYS A 61 -14.38 -5.03 -5.37
N ARG A 62 -13.13 -4.81 -4.93
CA ARG A 62 -12.45 -3.51 -5.07
C ARG A 62 -12.40 -3.02 -6.51
N SER A 63 -12.64 -1.72 -6.67
CA SER A 63 -12.33 -0.99 -7.91
C SER A 63 -10.85 -1.06 -8.25
N ALA A 64 -10.49 -0.75 -9.50
CA ALA A 64 -9.09 -0.66 -9.92
C ALA A 64 -8.31 0.31 -9.03
N MET A 65 -8.93 1.43 -8.65
CA MET A 65 -8.31 2.45 -7.83
C MET A 65 -8.01 1.96 -6.41
N GLU A 66 -8.97 1.28 -5.78
CA GLU A 66 -8.79 0.72 -4.44
C GLU A 66 -7.75 -0.42 -4.43
N ARG A 67 -7.70 -1.23 -5.49
CA ARG A 67 -6.66 -2.27 -5.62
C ARG A 67 -5.28 -1.66 -5.77
N LEU A 68 -5.13 -0.67 -6.64
CA LEU A 68 -3.86 0.03 -6.86
C LEU A 68 -3.35 0.67 -5.56
N THR A 69 -4.22 1.38 -4.83
CA THR A 69 -3.87 2.01 -3.56
C THR A 69 -3.45 0.99 -2.50
N LEU A 70 -4.21 -0.12 -2.35
CA LEU A 70 -3.86 -1.16 -1.37
C LEU A 70 -2.51 -1.81 -1.68
N LEU A 71 -2.31 -2.18 -2.94
CA LEU A 71 -1.08 -2.86 -3.39
C LEU A 71 0.13 -1.92 -3.34
N GLY A 72 -0.08 -0.63 -3.64
CA GLY A 72 0.90 0.42 -3.45
C GLY A 72 1.40 0.54 -2.01
N GLU A 73 0.47 0.61 -1.05
CA GLU A 73 0.83 0.68 0.37
C GLU A 73 1.48 -0.61 0.89
N LEU A 74 1.01 -1.79 0.44
CA LEU A 74 1.68 -3.07 0.74
C LEU A 74 3.13 -3.06 0.26
N GLY A 75 3.36 -2.69 -1.00
CA GLY A 75 4.69 -2.63 -1.59
C GLY A 75 5.62 -1.66 -0.86
N LYS A 76 5.09 -0.51 -0.47
CA LYS A 76 5.83 0.49 0.32
C LYS A 76 6.18 -0.02 1.72
N CYS A 77 5.26 -0.73 2.39
CA CYS A 77 5.49 -1.35 3.69
C CYS A 77 6.57 -2.43 3.60
N TYR A 78 6.49 -3.33 2.62
CA TYR A 78 7.52 -4.35 2.36
C TYR A 78 8.88 -3.71 2.05
N SER A 79 8.92 -2.67 1.20
CA SER A 79 10.16 -1.92 0.92
C SER A 79 10.78 -1.34 2.20
N SER A 80 9.96 -0.86 3.13
CA SER A 80 10.42 -0.30 4.42
C SER A 80 10.91 -1.39 5.37
N ALA A 81 10.41 -2.62 5.22
CA ALA A 81 10.92 -3.81 5.89
C ALA A 81 12.13 -4.44 5.17
N LYS A 82 12.61 -3.84 4.07
CA LYS A 82 13.66 -4.34 3.18
C LYS A 82 13.34 -5.69 2.52
N GLU A 83 12.05 -6.04 2.42
CA GLU A 83 11.55 -7.22 1.71
C GLU A 83 11.23 -6.83 0.26
N TYR A 84 12.27 -6.51 -0.52
CA TYR A 84 12.11 -5.87 -1.84
C TYR A 84 11.44 -6.76 -2.88
N GLU A 85 11.63 -8.08 -2.84
CA GLU A 85 10.96 -9.02 -3.75
C GLU A 85 9.44 -8.99 -3.56
N LYS A 86 8.98 -9.06 -2.31
CA LYS A 86 7.54 -8.93 -2.00
C LYS A 86 7.01 -7.54 -2.31
N ALA A 87 7.85 -6.51 -2.20
CA ALA A 87 7.48 -5.18 -2.63
C ALA A 87 7.21 -5.14 -4.14
N ILE A 88 8.15 -5.66 -4.95
CA ILE A 88 8.03 -5.77 -6.40
C ILE A 88 6.73 -6.52 -6.77
N GLU A 89 6.53 -7.72 -6.23
CA GLU A 89 5.34 -8.54 -6.52
C GLU A 89 4.03 -7.78 -6.29
N ASN A 90 3.91 -7.06 -5.17
CA ASN A 90 2.69 -6.31 -4.89
C ASN A 90 2.54 -5.08 -5.79
N LEU A 91 3.63 -4.37 -6.08
CA LEU A 91 3.60 -3.16 -6.90
C LEU A 91 3.32 -3.47 -8.36
N GLU A 92 3.89 -4.53 -8.93
CA GLU A 92 3.58 -5.05 -10.27
C GLU A 92 2.09 -5.36 -10.39
N MET A 93 1.54 -6.15 -9.46
CA MET A 93 0.10 -6.44 -9.45
C MET A 93 -0.76 -5.17 -9.34
N GLY A 94 -0.26 -4.13 -8.68
CA GLY A 94 -0.91 -2.82 -8.60
C GLY A 94 -0.98 -2.15 -9.97
N VAL A 95 0.16 -2.06 -10.65
CA VAL A 95 0.27 -1.51 -12.01
C VAL A 95 -0.62 -2.30 -12.98
N ASP A 96 -0.62 -3.63 -12.90
CA ASP A 96 -1.46 -4.48 -13.73
C ASP A 96 -2.95 -4.27 -13.46
N ALA A 97 -3.34 -4.14 -12.19
CA ALA A 97 -4.72 -3.88 -11.80
C ALA A 97 -5.22 -2.50 -12.28
N ALA A 98 -4.32 -1.52 -12.38
CA ALA A 98 -4.63 -0.21 -12.94
C ALA A 98 -4.95 -0.32 -14.44
N GLY A 99 -4.13 -1.07 -15.19
CA GLY A 99 -4.34 -1.34 -16.62
C GLY A 99 -4.67 -0.07 -17.41
N SER A 100 -5.73 -0.13 -18.22
CA SER A 100 -6.27 1.06 -18.93
C SER A 100 -7.38 1.79 -18.17
N LYS A 101 -7.69 1.38 -16.94
CA LYS A 101 -8.81 1.93 -16.13
C LYS A 101 -8.42 3.19 -15.37
N ILE A 102 -7.12 3.41 -15.20
CA ILE A 102 -6.54 4.56 -14.50
C ILE A 102 -5.64 5.29 -15.50
N ALA A 103 -5.74 6.61 -15.54
CA ALA A 103 -4.95 7.43 -16.46
C ALA A 103 -3.46 7.30 -16.15
N LYS A 104 -2.61 7.35 -17.18
CA LYS A 104 -1.15 7.18 -17.00
C LYS A 104 -0.51 8.26 -16.13
N ASP A 105 -1.13 9.43 -16.08
CA ASP A 105 -0.74 10.60 -15.28
C ASP A 105 -1.42 10.63 -13.90
N ASP A 106 -2.18 9.60 -13.54
CA ASP A 106 -2.80 9.51 -12.21
C ASP A 106 -1.70 9.50 -11.12
N PRO A 107 -1.79 10.41 -10.13
CA PRO A 107 -0.75 10.54 -9.11
C PRO A 107 -0.49 9.26 -8.30
N ILE A 108 -1.50 8.43 -8.08
CA ILE A 108 -1.35 7.18 -7.33
C ILE A 108 -0.65 6.13 -8.20
N LEU A 109 -0.96 6.06 -9.50
CA LEU A 109 -0.24 5.18 -10.42
C LEU A 109 1.23 5.57 -10.54
N ILE A 110 1.53 6.86 -10.69
CA ILE A 110 2.90 7.37 -10.69
C ILE A 110 3.61 7.00 -9.39
N PHE A 111 2.94 7.19 -8.25
CA PHE A 111 3.48 6.82 -6.94
C PHE A 111 3.84 5.32 -6.85
N VAL A 112 2.95 4.43 -7.31
CA VAL A 112 3.20 2.98 -7.31
C VAL A 112 4.37 2.61 -8.23
N LYS A 113 4.42 3.18 -9.45
CA LYS A 113 5.53 2.95 -10.40
C LYS A 113 6.87 3.43 -9.83
N ASN A 114 6.91 4.59 -9.18
CA ASN A 114 8.13 5.10 -8.56
C ASN A 114 8.64 4.15 -7.47
N HIS A 115 7.74 3.61 -6.65
CA HIS A 115 8.11 2.63 -5.64
C HIS A 115 8.55 1.29 -6.24
N LEU A 116 7.97 0.88 -7.38
CA LEU A 116 8.39 -0.33 -8.09
C LEU A 116 9.81 -0.17 -8.64
N ALA A 117 10.08 0.94 -9.32
CA ALA A 117 11.41 1.27 -9.81
C ALA A 117 12.45 1.33 -8.69
N TYR A 118 12.09 1.93 -7.54
CA TYR A 118 12.94 1.92 -6.35
C TYR A 118 13.23 0.49 -5.89
N ALA A 119 12.23 -0.37 -5.77
CA ALA A 119 12.40 -1.74 -5.29
C ALA A 119 13.27 -2.58 -6.24
N TYR A 120 13.11 -2.43 -7.56
CA TYR A 120 14.02 -3.01 -8.56
C TYR A 120 15.45 -2.49 -8.41
N GLY A 121 15.64 -1.18 -8.22
CA GLY A 121 16.97 -0.60 -8.00
C GLY A 121 17.66 -1.17 -6.76
N GLN A 122 16.92 -1.38 -5.67
CA GLN A 122 17.43 -2.04 -4.46
C GLN A 122 17.83 -3.51 -4.67
N ARG A 123 17.32 -4.14 -5.73
CA ARG A 123 17.67 -5.50 -6.18
C ARG A 123 18.76 -5.53 -7.25
N GLY A 124 19.29 -4.38 -7.67
CA GLY A 124 20.24 -4.28 -8.78
C GLY A 124 19.62 -4.43 -10.17
N GLN A 125 18.29 -4.45 -10.27
CA GLN A 125 17.52 -4.56 -11.50
C GLN A 125 17.33 -3.17 -12.13
N HIS A 126 18.44 -2.53 -12.51
CA HIS A 126 18.44 -1.13 -12.93
C HIS A 126 17.75 -0.91 -14.27
N ASN A 127 17.80 -1.88 -15.19
CA ASN A 127 17.14 -1.77 -16.49
C ASN A 127 15.62 -1.77 -16.34
N GLU A 128 15.10 -2.65 -15.50
CA GLU A 128 13.68 -2.74 -15.14
C GLU A 128 13.23 -1.46 -14.42
N ALA A 129 14.05 -0.93 -13.50
CA ALA A 129 13.77 0.33 -12.83
C ALA A 129 13.64 1.51 -13.81
N ILE A 130 14.53 1.60 -14.81
CA ILE A 130 14.46 2.63 -15.86
C ILE A 130 13.22 2.44 -16.71
N SER A 131 12.98 1.21 -17.20
CA SER A 131 11.85 0.90 -18.07
C SER A 131 10.48 1.22 -17.45
N ILE A 132 10.35 1.17 -16.12
CA ILE A 132 9.10 1.53 -15.42
C ILE A 132 8.87 3.05 -15.36
N LEU A 133 9.94 3.85 -15.40
CA LEU A 133 9.91 5.30 -15.29
C LEU A 133 9.80 6.02 -16.65
N GLU A 134 10.07 5.32 -17.74
CA GLU A 134 9.84 5.76 -19.13
C GLU A 134 8.35 5.64 -19.55
#